data_AF-A0A7S2Z1C2-F1
#
_entry.id   AF-A0A7S2Z1C2-F1
#
_cell.length_a   1.000
_cell.length_b   1.000
_cell.length_c   1.000
_cell.angle_alpha   90.00
_cell.angle_beta   90.00
_cell.angle_gamma   90.00
#
_symmetry.space_group_name_H-M   'P 1'
#
loop_
_entity.id
_entity.type
_entity.pdbx_description
1 polymer ?
#
loop_
_entity_poly.entity_id
_entity_poly.type
_entity_poly.pdbx_seq_one_letter_code
_entity_poly.pdbx_strand_id
1 'polypeptide(L)'
;ALKGGFPTGFFFVVGDGEVALRRWSEEEECLLPVGDDDEGAAQMRARARGPEMLARMLRYDEGAWGATWRALSAHITPRTLARVSPVNGRCISVLGEPD
;
A
#
# COMPACT_ATOMS: atom_id res chain seq x y z
N ALA A 1 20.13 -22.01 0.02
CA ALA A 1 18.66 -21.95 0.03
C ALA A 1 18.26 -20.53 -0.31
N LEU A 2 17.47 -20.31 -1.36
CA LEU A 2 16.77 -19.04 -1.53
C LEU A 2 15.93 -18.85 -0.25
N LYS A 3 16.31 -17.91 0.63
CA LYS A 3 15.41 -17.41 1.68
C LYS A 3 14.36 -16.53 0.99
N GLY A 4 13.60 -17.11 0.08
CA GLY A 4 12.53 -16.42 -0.63
C GLY A 4 11.28 -16.52 0.22
N GLY A 5 11.04 -15.52 1.06
CA GLY A 5 9.70 -15.34 1.62
C GLY A 5 8.70 -15.11 0.50
N PHE A 6 7.45 -15.52 0.69
CA PHE A 6 6.40 -15.21 -0.28
C PHE A 6 6.22 -13.69 -0.36
N PRO A 7 6.14 -13.11 -1.57
CA PRO A 7 5.86 -11.69 -1.69
C PRO A 7 4.47 -11.41 -1.09
N THR A 8 4.47 -10.63 -0.02
CA THR A 8 3.25 -10.13 0.61
C THR A 8 2.95 -8.75 0.06
N GLY A 9 1.74 -8.59 -0.46
CA GLY A 9 1.23 -7.35 -1.00
C GLY A 9 -0.06 -6.92 -0.31
N PHE A 10 -0.60 -5.78 -0.71
CA PHE A 10 -1.89 -5.32 -0.24
C PHE A 10 -2.55 -4.47 -1.31
N PHE A 11 -3.88 -4.50 -1.33
CA PHE A 11 -4.66 -3.53 -2.09
C PHE A 11 -5.21 -2.48 -1.14
N PHE A 12 -5.27 -1.25 -1.62
CA PHE A 12 -5.86 -0.12 -0.93
C PHE A 12 -6.34 0.89 -1.96
N VAL A 13 -7.28 1.71 -1.54
CA VAL A 13 -7.80 2.83 -2.33
C VAL A 13 -7.43 4.08 -1.55
N VAL A 14 -6.85 5.06 -2.24
CA VAL A 14 -6.55 6.37 -1.67
C VAL A 14 -7.46 7.36 -2.36
N GLY A 15 -8.35 7.99 -1.60
CA GLY A 15 -9.16 9.10 -2.06
C GLY A 15 -8.33 10.33 -2.39
N ASP A 16 -8.95 11.31 -3.05
CA ASP A 16 -8.29 12.58 -3.31
C ASP A 16 -7.94 13.27 -1.98
N GLY A 17 -6.67 13.66 -1.84
CA GLY A 17 -6.17 14.18 -0.58
C GLY A 17 -6.30 13.20 0.60
N GLU A 18 -6.24 11.89 0.40
CA GLU A 18 -6.03 10.94 1.49
C GLU A 18 -4.55 10.54 1.60
N VAL A 19 -4.13 10.13 2.80
CA VAL A 19 -2.79 9.62 3.05
C VAL A 19 -2.91 8.27 3.73
N ALA A 20 -2.61 7.21 2.98
CA ALA A 20 -2.49 5.86 3.52
C ALA A 20 -1.16 5.72 4.27
N LEU A 21 -1.22 5.34 5.54
CA LEU A 21 -0.05 5.07 6.36
C LEU A 21 0.00 3.60 6.72
N ARG A 22 1.21 3.03 6.65
CA ARG A 22 1.50 1.66 7.08
C ARG A 22 2.76 1.62 7.93
N ARG A 23 2.80 0.69 8.88
CA ARG A 23 3.94 0.44 9.76
C ARG A 23 4.41 -1.00 9.56
N TRP A 24 5.72 -1.21 9.55
CA TRP A 24 6.29 -2.55 9.57
C TRP A 24 5.97 -3.24 10.90
N SER A 25 5.43 -4.45 10.83
CA SER A 25 5.25 -5.35 11.96
C SER A 25 6.31 -6.44 11.87
N GLU A 26 7.15 -6.56 12.90
CA GLU A 26 8.13 -7.65 12.99
C GLU A 26 7.44 -8.99 13.27
N GLU A 27 6.37 -9.00 14.07
CA GLU A 27 5.61 -10.21 14.42
C GLU A 27 4.94 -10.83 13.19
N GLU A 28 4.33 -9.99 12.35
CA GLU A 28 3.61 -10.42 11.15
C GLU A 28 4.49 -10.37 9.89
N GLU A 29 5.76 -9.98 10.04
CA GLU A 29 6.74 -9.72 8.97
C GLU A 29 6.14 -9.00 7.75
N CYS A 30 5.31 -7.97 7.98
CA CYS A 30 4.61 -7.27 6.91
C CYS A 30 4.21 -5.82 7.26
N LEU A 31 3.75 -5.07 6.25
CA LEU A 31 3.27 -3.70 6.41
C LEU A 31 1.77 -3.68 6.77
N LEU A 32 1.46 -3.27 8.00
CA LEU A 32 0.10 -3.19 8.51
C LEU A 32 -0.47 -1.77 8.39
N PRO A 33 -1.78 -1.61 8.13
CA PRO A 33 -2.44 -0.31 8.15
C PRO A 33 -2.36 0.33 9.55
N VAL A 34 -2.04 1.63 9.58
CA VAL A 34 -2.04 2.44 10.80
C VAL A 34 -3.40 3.09 10.95
N GLY A 35 -4.05 2.86 12.09
CA GLY A 35 -5.38 3.40 12.40
C GLY A 35 -5.36 4.91 12.67
N ASP A 36 -6.53 5.49 12.96
CA ASP A 36 -6.63 6.88 13.39
C ASP A 36 -6.33 7.05 14.89
N ASP A 37 -6.54 6.00 15.67
CA ASP A 37 -6.25 5.96 17.11
C ASP A 37 -4.76 5.73 17.43
N ASP A 38 -3.94 5.44 16.41
CA ASP A 38 -2.49 5.26 16.58
C ASP A 38 -1.82 6.60 16.96
N GLU A 39 -1.09 6.58 18.06
CA GLU A 39 -0.34 7.75 18.52
C GLU A 39 0.65 8.21 17.43
N GLY A 40 0.54 9.48 17.04
CA GLY A 40 1.37 10.07 16.00
C GLY A 40 0.90 9.84 14.55
N ALA A 41 -0.12 9.01 14.29
CA ALA A 41 -0.64 8.80 12.93
C ALA A 41 -1.18 10.10 12.33
N ALA A 42 -1.99 10.84 13.08
CA ALA A 42 -2.52 12.15 12.66
C ALA A 42 -1.40 13.15 12.34
N GLN A 43 -0.35 13.21 13.17
CA GLN A 43 0.80 14.07 12.95
C GLN A 43 1.58 13.66 11.68
N MET A 44 1.76 12.37 11.45
CA MET A 44 2.45 11.86 10.27
C MET A 44 1.66 12.15 8.98
N ARG A 45 0.32 11.99 8.98
CA ARG A 45 -0.52 12.38 7.83
C ARG A 45 -0.42 13.88 7.52
N ALA A 46 -0.41 14.72 8.56
CA ALA A 46 -0.21 16.16 8.39
C ALA A 46 1.15 16.50 7.77
N ARG A 47 2.21 15.78 8.18
CA ARG A 47 3.58 15.96 7.66
C ARG A 47 3.81 15.35 6.29
N ALA A 48 3.01 14.37 5.87
CA ALA A 48 3.16 13.66 4.60
C ALA A 48 3.17 14.59 3.37
N ARG A 49 2.52 15.75 3.49
CA ARG A 49 2.46 16.78 2.43
C ARG A 49 3.51 17.87 2.57
N GLY A 50 4.31 17.83 3.63
CA GLY A 50 5.36 18.80 3.88
C GLY A 50 6.50 18.64 2.87
N PRO A 51 7.14 19.74 2.45
CA PRO A 51 8.22 19.71 1.46
C PRO A 51 9.40 18.84 1.90
N GLU A 52 9.71 18.82 3.21
CA GLU A 52 10.75 17.97 3.77
C GLU A 52 10.45 16.48 3.59
N MET A 53 9.20 16.07 3.84
CA MET A 53 8.79 14.67 3.69
C MET A 53 8.79 14.27 2.22
N LEU A 54 8.24 15.12 1.34
CA LEU A 54 8.22 14.89 -0.10
C LEU A 54 9.62 14.79 -0.73
N ALA A 55 10.62 15.45 -0.15
CA ALA A 55 12.01 15.35 -0.60
C ALA A 55 12.66 14.00 -0.24
N ARG A 56 12.14 13.31 0.78
CA ARG A 56 12.64 12.01 1.26
C ARG A 56 11.85 10.82 0.72
N MET A 57 10.78 11.07 -0.05
CA MET A 57 9.92 10.06 -0.62
C MET A 57 10.30 9.77 -2.08
N LEU A 58 10.18 8.50 -2.47
CA LEU A 58 10.15 8.13 -3.88
C LEU A 58 8.86 8.66 -4.51
N ARG A 59 8.97 9.15 -5.74
CA ARG A 59 7.83 9.63 -6.52
C ARG A 59 7.40 8.56 -7.50
N TYR A 60 6.10 8.28 -7.54
CA TYR A 60 5.53 7.45 -8.58
C TYR A 60 5.62 8.21 -9.91
N ASP A 61 6.24 7.59 -10.92
CA ASP A 61 6.34 8.16 -12.26
C ASP A 61 5.04 7.88 -13.04
N GLU A 62 4.09 8.80 -12.92
CA GLU A 62 2.82 8.70 -13.64
C GLU A 62 3.02 8.76 -15.17
N GLY A 63 4.05 9.46 -15.65
CA GLY A 63 4.34 9.56 -17.08
C GLY A 63 4.75 8.21 -17.67
N ALA A 64 5.58 7.47 -16.94
CA ALA A 64 6.02 6.14 -17.36
C ALA A 64 4.95 5.06 -17.18
N TRP A 65 4.20 5.09 -16.07
CA TRP A 65 3.38 3.95 -15.65
C TRP A 65 1.87 4.18 -15.64
N GLY A 66 1.42 5.44 -15.72
CA GLY A 66 0.01 5.80 -15.51
C GLY A 66 -0.94 5.15 -16.51
N ALA A 67 -0.57 5.09 -17.80
CA ALA A 67 -1.39 4.47 -18.83
C ALA A 67 -1.53 2.95 -18.62
N THR A 68 -0.41 2.28 -18.35
CA THR A 68 -0.37 0.83 -18.09
C THR A 68 -1.16 0.48 -16.83
N TRP A 69 -0.96 1.23 -15.74
CA TRP A 69 -1.67 1.02 -14.50
C TRP A 69 -3.19 1.15 -14.68
N ARG A 70 -3.65 2.23 -15.34
CA ARG A 70 -5.09 2.42 -15.62
C ARG A 70 -5.66 1.27 -16.45
N ALA A 71 -4.94 0.77 -17.45
CA ALA A 71 -5.40 -0.36 -18.26
C ALA A 71 -5.56 -1.64 -17.44
N LEU A 72 -4.64 -1.92 -16.53
CA LEU A 72 -4.67 -3.10 -15.65
C LEU A 72 -5.72 -2.96 -14.53
N SER A 73 -5.91 -1.75 -14.00
CA SER A 73 -6.75 -1.52 -12.82
C SER A 73 -8.16 -1.02 -13.15
N ALA A 74 -8.51 -0.79 -14.43
CA ALA A 74 -9.78 -0.17 -14.84
C ALA A 74 -11.04 -0.87 -14.30
N HIS A 75 -10.96 -2.19 -14.09
CA HIS A 75 -12.07 -3.00 -13.59
C HIS A 75 -11.98 -3.32 -12.09
N ILE A 76 -10.90 -2.88 -11.43
CA ILE A 76 -10.66 -3.11 -10.01
C ILE A 76 -11.31 -1.97 -9.23
N THR A 77 -12.52 -2.21 -8.74
CA THR A 77 -13.25 -1.24 -7.91
C THR A 77 -13.02 -1.48 -6.42
N PRO A 78 -13.26 -0.49 -5.54
CA PRO A 78 -13.23 -0.70 -4.08
C PRO A 78 -14.13 -1.88 -3.65
N ARG A 79 -15.27 -2.05 -4.30
CA ARG A 79 -16.18 -3.19 -4.08
C ARG A 79 -15.57 -4.53 -4.51
N THR A 80 -14.80 -4.55 -5.57
CA THR A 80 -14.07 -5.74 -6.02
C THR A 80 -13.02 -6.12 -4.99
N LEU A 81 -12.23 -5.14 -4.53
CA LEU A 81 -11.23 -5.33 -3.47
C LEU A 81 -11.85 -5.86 -2.17
N ALA A 82 -12.98 -5.30 -1.74
CA ALA A 82 -13.69 -5.75 -0.53
C ALA A 82 -14.18 -7.20 -0.62
N ARG A 83 -14.44 -7.73 -1.82
CA ARG A 83 -14.87 -9.12 -2.03
C ARG A 83 -13.71 -10.11 -2.05
N VAL A 84 -12.53 -9.68 -2.51
CA VAL A 84 -11.35 -10.55 -2.68
C VAL A 84 -10.35 -10.44 -1.55
N SER A 85 -10.38 -9.36 -0.76
CA SER A 85 -9.52 -9.17 0.41
C SER A 85 -10.07 -10.02 1.56
N PRO A 86 -9.48 -11.17 1.90
CA PRO A 86 -10.12 -12.14 2.79
C PRO A 86 -10.19 -11.66 4.25
N VAL A 87 -9.36 -10.70 4.65
CA VAL A 87 -9.27 -10.21 6.02
C VAL A 87 -8.82 -8.75 6.02
N ASN A 88 -9.74 -7.80 6.27
CA ASN A 88 -9.48 -6.44 6.77
C ASN A 88 -8.13 -5.77 6.38
N GLY A 89 -7.79 -5.71 5.09
CA GLY A 89 -6.63 -4.94 4.61
C GLY A 89 -5.26 -5.37 5.17
N ARG A 90 -5.13 -6.61 5.67
CA ARG A 90 -3.94 -7.08 6.40
C ARG A 90 -2.75 -7.37 5.50
N CYS A 91 -2.82 -8.35 4.60
CA CYS A 91 -1.86 -8.61 3.51
C CYS A 91 -2.38 -9.75 2.61
N ILE A 92 -1.90 -9.85 1.38
CA ILE A 92 -2.17 -10.93 0.41
C ILE A 92 -0.83 -11.58 0.10
N SER A 93 -0.72 -12.87 0.40
CA SER A 93 0.42 -13.69 0.00
C SER A 93 0.05 -14.47 -1.26
N VAL A 94 0.86 -14.32 -2.30
CA VAL A 94 0.67 -15.06 -3.57
C VAL A 94 1.90 -15.91 -3.84
N LEU A 95 1.66 -17.17 -4.22
CA LEU A 95 2.68 -18.05 -4.77
C LEU A 95 3.06 -17.50 -6.15
N GLY A 96 4.18 -16.78 -6.23
CA GLY A 96 4.79 -16.44 -7.51
C GLY A 96 5.73 -17.56 -7.93
N GLU A 97 5.46 -18.21 -9.05
CA GLU A 97 6.52 -18.95 -9.74
C GLU A 97 7.53 -17.92 -10.27
N PRO A 98 8.84 -18.12 -10.05
CA PRO A 98 9.84 -17.25 -10.65
C PRO A 98 9.82 -17.42 -12.17
N ASP A 99 9.75 -16.30 -12.91
CA ASP A 99 10.01 -16.25 -14.35
C ASP A 99 11.49 -16.57 -14.68
#